data_AF-A0A0G4G8R9-F1
#
_entry.id   AF-A0A0G4G8R9-F1
#
_cell.length_a   1.000
_cell.length_b   1.000
_cell.length_c   1.000
_cell.angle_alpha   90.00
_cell.angle_beta   90.00
_cell.angle_gamma   90.00
#
_symmetry.space_group_name_H-M   'P 1'
#
loop_
_entity.id
_entity.type
_entity.pdbx_description
1 polymer ?
#
loop_
_entity_poly.entity_id
_entity_poly.type
_entity_poly.pdbx_seq_one_letter_code
_entity_poly.pdbx_strand_id
1 'polypeptide(L)'
;MGEHIWNSEEALSGLDRTPYGKDLARSLADALVEAKAWSGDEPYIGYVHRDYCGYGVGLCKDTFWYGPLECDGWPVKSEDAEKSWKSADEFVDWLAQQSNYSLSGVPEAEEKGEFSFSVNNQRMNKGRIEQFIKETAEKKAKGES
;
A
#
# COMPACT_ATOMS: atom_id res chain seq x y z
N MET A 1 11.41 -2.02 -23.94
CA MET A 1 11.50 -2.13 -22.47
C MET A 1 11.89 -3.56 -22.17
N GLY A 2 12.91 -3.78 -21.35
CA GLY A 2 13.30 -5.13 -20.96
C GLY A 2 12.27 -5.71 -20.00
N GLU A 3 11.97 -6.99 -20.16
CA GLU A 3 11.19 -7.73 -19.17
C GLU A 3 12.01 -7.81 -17.87
N HIS A 4 11.38 -7.44 -16.76
CA HIS A 4 11.95 -7.53 -15.43
C HIS A 4 11.33 -8.73 -14.71
N ILE A 5 12.06 -9.31 -13.75
CA ILE A 5 11.59 -10.51 -13.03
C ILE A 5 10.23 -10.29 -12.38
N TRP A 6 9.94 -9.09 -11.88
CA TRP A 6 8.66 -8.78 -11.22
C TRP A 6 7.51 -8.56 -12.21
N ASN A 7 7.76 -8.24 -13.48
CA ASN A 7 6.70 -8.03 -14.47
C ASN A 7 6.70 -9.06 -15.60
N SER A 8 7.35 -10.20 -15.39
CA SER A 8 7.28 -11.33 -16.30
C SER A 8 5.88 -11.95 -16.32
N GLU A 9 5.53 -12.63 -17.40
CA GLU A 9 4.23 -13.32 -17.53
C GLU A 9 3.96 -14.28 -16.35
N GLU A 10 4.99 -15.01 -15.91
CA GLU A 10 4.92 -15.90 -14.75
C GLU A 10 4.61 -15.13 -13.45
N ALA A 11 5.30 -14.02 -13.20
CA ALA A 11 5.07 -13.21 -12.00
C ALA A 11 3.67 -12.58 -11.99
N LEU A 12 3.19 -12.09 -13.13
CA LEU A 12 1.88 -11.44 -13.25
C LEU A 12 0.73 -12.45 -13.16
N SER A 13 0.87 -13.62 -13.79
CA SER A 13 -0.15 -14.68 -13.73
C SER A 13 -0.31 -15.24 -12.31
N GLY A 14 0.78 -15.33 -11.55
CA GLY A 14 0.82 -15.79 -10.16
C GLY A 14 0.24 -14.83 -9.11
N LEU A 15 -0.19 -13.62 -9.49
CA LEU A 15 -0.77 -12.66 -8.54
C LEU A 15 -2.11 -13.15 -7.97
N ASP A 16 -2.20 -13.11 -6.64
CA ASP A 16 -3.43 -13.44 -5.92
C ASP A 16 -4.53 -12.42 -6.23
N ARG A 17 -5.70 -12.96 -6.59
CA ARG A 17 -6.92 -12.20 -6.93
C ARG A 17 -7.98 -12.26 -5.83
N THR A 18 -7.70 -12.98 -4.74
CA THR A 18 -8.59 -13.09 -3.60
C THR A 18 -8.70 -11.71 -2.94
N PRO A 19 -9.91 -11.16 -2.77
CA PRO A 19 -10.09 -9.91 -2.04
C PRO A 19 -9.54 -10.02 -0.62
N TYR A 20 -8.89 -8.97 -0.15
CA TYR A 20 -8.31 -8.90 1.18
C TYR A 20 -9.35 -9.09 2.29
N GLY A 21 -10.59 -8.66 2.05
CA GLY A 21 -11.69 -8.76 3.00
C GLY A 21 -11.66 -7.68 4.08
N LYS A 22 -12.80 -7.52 4.76
CA LYS A 22 -13.01 -6.44 5.73
C LYS A 22 -12.13 -6.54 6.96
N ASP A 23 -11.83 -7.76 7.42
CA ASP A 23 -11.04 -7.97 8.65
C ASP A 23 -9.60 -7.49 8.48
N LEU A 24 -8.94 -7.85 7.37
CA LEU A 24 -7.57 -7.40 7.09
C LEU A 24 -7.55 -5.88 6.84
N ALA A 25 -8.52 -5.37 6.08
CA ALA A 25 -8.62 -3.95 5.78
C ALA A 25 -8.83 -3.11 7.04
N ARG A 26 -9.72 -3.54 7.94
CA ARG A 26 -9.95 -2.90 9.25
C ARG A 26 -8.70 -2.94 10.11
N SER A 27 -8.05 -4.10 10.20
CA SER A 27 -6.82 -4.26 10.98
C SER A 27 -5.72 -3.31 10.51
N LEU A 28 -5.61 -3.06 9.20
CA LEU A 28 -4.68 -2.06 8.68
C LEU A 28 -5.09 -0.63 9.07
N ALA A 29 -6.36 -0.27 8.90
CA ALA A 29 -6.86 1.06 9.26
C ALA A 29 -6.59 1.37 10.75
N ASP A 30 -6.89 0.41 11.62
CA ASP A 30 -6.65 0.52 13.06
C ASP A 30 -5.15 0.63 13.35
N ALA A 31 -4.31 -0.21 12.72
CA ALA A 31 -2.86 -0.14 12.89
C ALA A 31 -2.29 1.22 12.47
N LEU A 32 -2.77 1.83 11.37
CA LEU A 32 -2.34 3.17 10.96
C LEU A 32 -2.75 4.24 11.98
N VAL A 33 -3.99 4.19 12.49
CA VAL A 33 -4.46 5.14 13.51
C VAL A 33 -3.66 4.99 14.80
N GLU A 34 -3.44 3.75 15.24
CA GLU A 34 -2.63 3.45 16.41
C GLU A 34 -1.20 3.95 16.22
N ALA A 35 -0.55 3.60 15.10
CA ALA A 35 0.79 4.05 14.73
C ALA A 35 0.97 5.56 14.91
N LYS A 36 0.07 6.34 14.31
CA LYS A 36 0.08 7.80 14.44
C LYS A 36 -0.08 8.25 15.89
N ALA A 37 -0.98 7.62 16.64
CA ALA A 37 -1.29 8.03 18.01
C ALA A 37 -0.10 7.83 18.97
N TRP A 38 0.74 6.81 18.76
CA TRP A 38 1.88 6.54 19.66
C TRP A 38 3.19 7.19 19.20
N SER A 39 3.49 7.24 17.90
CA SER A 39 4.74 7.87 17.43
C SER A 39 4.62 9.39 17.28
N GLY A 40 3.40 9.89 17.01
CA GLY A 40 3.18 11.29 16.61
C GLY A 40 3.54 11.59 15.15
N ASP A 41 4.15 10.63 14.44
CA ASP A 41 4.51 10.70 13.03
C ASP A 41 3.36 10.21 12.13
N GLU A 42 3.45 10.47 10.82
CA GLU A 42 2.49 10.02 9.82
C GLU A 42 2.86 8.61 9.31
N PRO A 43 2.12 7.56 9.69
CA PRO A 43 2.50 6.20 9.35
C PRO A 43 2.09 5.86 7.92
N TYR A 44 2.94 5.09 7.25
CA TYR A 44 2.66 4.56 5.93
C TYR A 44 3.39 3.24 5.69
N ILE A 45 2.86 2.46 4.75
CA ILE A 45 3.50 1.29 4.17
C ILE A 45 4.02 1.71 2.81
N GLY A 46 5.30 1.46 2.58
CA GLY A 46 5.98 1.82 1.34
C GLY A 46 7.31 1.11 1.18
N TYR A 47 7.90 1.22 0.00
CA TYR A 47 9.31 0.89 -0.18
C TYR A 47 10.13 2.17 -0.11
N VAL A 48 11.27 2.11 0.57
CA VAL A 48 12.23 3.22 0.64
C VAL A 48 13.44 2.81 -0.16
N HIS A 49 13.64 3.44 -1.31
CA HIS A 49 14.78 3.19 -2.19
C HIS A 49 15.18 4.49 -2.89
N ARG A 50 16.46 4.58 -3.28
CA ARG A 50 17.02 5.79 -3.88
C ARG A 50 16.36 6.17 -5.22
N ASP A 51 15.98 5.17 -6.01
CA ASP A 51 15.63 5.39 -7.42
C ASP A 51 14.11 5.25 -7.74
N TYR A 52 13.39 4.36 -7.06
CA TYR A 52 11.95 4.16 -7.24
C TYR A 52 11.37 3.59 -5.94
N CYS A 53 10.26 4.15 -5.47
CA CYS A 53 9.64 3.75 -4.21
C CYS A 53 8.27 3.08 -4.39
N GLY A 54 7.77 3.04 -5.63
CA GLY A 54 6.52 2.37 -5.93
C GLY A 54 5.30 3.09 -5.35
N TYR A 55 4.40 2.30 -4.78
CA TYR A 55 3.13 2.77 -4.23
C TYR A 55 3.05 2.44 -2.75
N GLY A 56 2.39 3.33 -2.02
CA GLY A 56 2.15 3.20 -0.60
C GLY A 56 0.71 3.45 -0.21
N VAL A 57 0.46 3.17 1.06
CA VAL A 57 -0.79 3.49 1.75
C VAL A 57 -0.45 4.02 3.13
N GLY A 58 -1.15 5.04 3.60
CA GLY A 58 -0.84 5.61 4.90
C GLY A 58 -1.94 6.50 5.46
N LEU A 59 -1.61 7.15 6.57
CA LEU A 59 -2.46 8.12 7.25
C LEU A 59 -1.69 9.42 7.45
N CYS A 60 -2.12 10.47 6.75
CA CYS A 60 -1.55 11.82 6.87
C CYS A 60 -2.63 12.70 7.47
N LYS A 61 -2.31 13.40 8.57
CA LYS A 61 -3.32 14.03 9.44
C LYS A 61 -4.44 13.02 9.67
N ASP A 62 -5.68 13.31 9.33
CA ASP A 62 -6.81 12.39 9.53
C ASP A 62 -7.38 11.89 8.19
N THR A 63 -6.52 11.75 7.19
CA THR A 63 -6.87 11.30 5.85
C THR A 63 -6.05 10.06 5.48
N PHE A 64 -6.74 8.95 5.26
CA PHE A 64 -6.14 7.76 4.66
C PHE A 64 -5.85 8.06 3.19
N TRP A 65 -4.74 7.55 2.68
CA TRP A 65 -4.36 7.77 1.30
C TRP A 65 -3.73 6.51 0.70
N TYR A 66 -3.86 6.37 -0.61
CA TYR A 66 -3.17 5.39 -1.44
C TYR A 66 -2.63 6.11 -2.68
N GLY A 67 -1.38 5.85 -3.05
CA GLY A 67 -0.78 6.52 -4.19
C GLY A 67 0.71 6.21 -4.35
N PRO A 68 1.35 6.81 -5.37
CA PRO A 68 2.79 6.69 -5.55
C PRO A 68 3.53 7.29 -4.34
N LEU A 69 4.76 6.83 -4.11
CA LEU A 69 5.68 7.46 -3.17
C LEU A 69 6.66 8.37 -3.91
N GLU A 70 7.10 9.42 -3.24
CA GLU A 70 8.14 10.31 -3.74
C GLU A 70 9.54 9.65 -3.65
N CYS A 71 10.55 10.36 -4.14
CA CYS A 71 11.95 9.95 -3.97
C CYS A 71 12.29 9.80 -2.49
N ASP A 72 13.19 8.85 -2.19
CA ASP A 72 13.57 8.47 -0.82
C ASP A 72 12.41 7.97 0.06
N GLY A 73 11.29 7.56 -0.56
CA GLY A 73 10.19 6.86 0.09
C GLY A 73 9.22 7.76 0.84
N TRP A 74 9.34 9.08 0.70
CA TRP A 74 8.41 10.01 1.34
C TRP A 74 6.99 9.82 0.82
N PRO A 75 5.98 9.83 1.69
CA PRO A 75 4.59 9.81 1.27
C PRO A 75 4.31 11.05 0.42
N VAL A 76 3.54 10.88 -0.66
CA VAL A 76 3.00 12.02 -1.41
C VAL A 76 2.13 12.86 -0.50
N LYS A 77 2.08 14.17 -0.79
CA LYS A 77 1.08 15.02 -0.15
C LYS A 77 -0.31 14.46 -0.44
N SER A 78 -1.23 14.62 0.50
CA SER A 78 -2.61 14.13 0.37
C SER A 78 -3.35 14.65 -0.88
N GLU A 79 -2.93 15.79 -1.43
CA GLU A 79 -3.45 16.40 -2.66
C GLU A 79 -3.00 15.69 -3.94
N ASP A 80 -1.88 14.97 -3.89
CA ASP A 80 -1.28 14.21 -4.99
C ASP A 80 -1.51 12.69 -4.85
N ALA A 81 -2.23 12.27 -3.81
CA ALA A 81 -2.62 10.88 -3.62
C ALA A 81 -3.63 10.46 -4.71
N GLU A 82 -3.47 9.24 -5.24
CA GLU A 82 -4.39 8.70 -6.23
C GLU A 82 -5.80 8.52 -5.65
N LYS A 83 -5.86 8.11 -4.38
CA LYS A 83 -7.10 7.99 -3.63
C LYS A 83 -6.89 8.49 -2.20
N SER A 84 -7.91 9.13 -1.65
CA SER A 84 -7.92 9.58 -0.27
C SER A 84 -9.30 9.45 0.37
N TRP A 85 -9.32 9.20 1.68
CA TRP A 85 -10.54 9.00 2.46
C TRP A 85 -10.41 9.66 3.82
N LYS A 86 -11.44 10.43 4.20
CA LYS A 86 -11.54 11.02 5.54
C LYS A 86 -12.18 10.06 6.54
N SER A 87 -12.84 9.01 6.05
CA SER A 87 -13.48 7.99 6.85
C SER A 87 -12.68 6.69 6.81
N ALA A 88 -12.39 6.13 7.98
CA ALA A 88 -11.81 4.80 8.09
C ALA A 88 -12.72 3.75 7.45
N ASP A 89 -14.05 3.90 7.54
CA ASP A 89 -14.98 2.93 6.97
C ASP A 89 -14.94 2.93 5.43
N GLU A 90 -14.83 4.11 4.81
CA GLU A 90 -14.70 4.21 3.34
C GLU A 90 -13.38 3.61 2.86
N PHE A 91 -12.28 3.89 3.58
CA PHE A 91 -10.98 3.27 3.31
C PHE A 91 -11.04 1.74 3.44
N VAL A 92 -11.66 1.24 4.51
CA VAL A 92 -11.82 -0.20 4.76
C VAL A 92 -12.67 -0.86 3.68
N ASP A 93 -13.80 -0.25 3.30
CA ASP A 93 -14.68 -0.79 2.27
C ASP A 93 -14.00 -0.83 0.90
N TRP A 94 -13.15 0.16 0.58
CA TRP A 94 -12.33 0.14 -0.62
C TRP A 94 -11.26 -0.95 -0.57
N LEU A 95 -10.46 -0.99 0.51
CA LEU A 95 -9.32 -1.91 0.63
C LEU A 95 -9.78 -3.37 0.71
N ALA A 96 -10.93 -3.64 1.34
CA ALA A 96 -11.49 -4.98 1.44
C ALA A 96 -11.80 -5.62 0.08
N GLN A 97 -12.03 -4.82 -0.95
CA GLN A 97 -12.27 -5.26 -2.33
C GLN A 97 -10.98 -5.44 -3.14
N GLN A 98 -9.84 -4.99 -2.61
CA GLN A 98 -8.56 -5.07 -3.29
C GLN A 98 -7.90 -6.44 -3.12
N SER A 99 -6.95 -6.75 -3.99
CA SER A 99 -6.13 -7.96 -3.97
C SER A 99 -4.69 -7.61 -4.39
N ASN A 100 -3.77 -8.59 -4.31
CA ASN A 100 -2.41 -8.39 -4.81
C ASN A 100 -2.44 -8.04 -6.31
N TYR A 101 -3.35 -8.66 -7.07
CA TYR A 101 -3.55 -8.37 -8.47
C TYR A 101 -4.12 -6.95 -8.69
N SER A 102 -5.19 -6.56 -8.00
CA SER A 102 -5.81 -5.26 -8.27
C SER A 102 -4.92 -4.07 -7.87
N LEU A 103 -4.05 -4.25 -6.87
CA LEU A 103 -3.07 -3.23 -6.49
C LEU A 103 -1.74 -3.34 -7.23
N SER A 104 -1.55 -4.31 -8.14
CA SER A 104 -0.28 -4.49 -8.85
C SER A 104 -0.04 -3.48 -9.98
N GLY A 105 -1.06 -2.76 -10.44
CA GLY A 105 -0.97 -1.95 -11.66
C GLY A 105 -1.20 -2.75 -12.96
N VAL A 106 -1.42 -4.07 -12.86
CA VAL A 106 -1.76 -4.93 -14.01
C VAL A 106 -3.10 -4.57 -14.62
N PRO A 107 -4.21 -4.38 -13.86
CA PRO A 107 -5.50 -4.02 -14.48
C PRO A 107 -5.41 -2.76 -15.35
N GLU A 108 -4.71 -1.73 -14.87
CA GLU A 108 -4.52 -0.48 -15.59
C GLU A 108 -3.60 -0.65 -16.81
N ALA A 109 -2.61 -1.53 -16.73
CA ALA A 109 -1.74 -1.89 -17.84
C ALA A 109 -2.48 -2.68 -18.93
N GLU A 110 -3.33 -3.63 -18.53
CA GLU A 110 -4.19 -4.41 -19.43
C GLU A 110 -5.19 -3.51 -20.17
N GLU A 111 -5.83 -2.57 -19.47
CA GLU A 111 -6.76 -1.60 -20.08
C GLU A 111 -6.07 -0.74 -21.14
N LYS A 112 -4.83 -0.31 -20.86
CA LYS A 112 -4.06 0.56 -21.76
C LYS A 112 -3.27 -0.21 -22.83
N GLY A 113 -3.12 -1.52 -22.67
CA GLY A 113 -2.23 -2.34 -23.49
C GLY A 113 -0.74 -2.04 -23.30
N GLU A 114 -0.35 -1.47 -22.16
CA GLU A 114 1.01 -0.98 -21.89
C GLU A 114 1.55 -1.50 -20.55
N PHE A 115 2.46 -2.48 -20.62
CA PHE A 115 3.17 -3.01 -19.46
C PHE A 115 4.49 -2.27 -19.25
N SER A 116 4.50 -1.34 -18.30
CA SER A 116 5.67 -0.51 -17.97
C SER A 116 6.50 -1.10 -16.82
N PHE A 117 7.65 -0.45 -16.54
CA PHE A 117 8.55 -0.77 -15.44
C PHE A 117 7.86 -0.80 -14.05
N SER A 118 6.80 -0.01 -13.85
CA SER A 118 6.11 0.12 -12.55
C SER A 118 5.09 -0.99 -12.28
N VAL A 119 4.72 -1.78 -13.30
CA VAL A 119 3.74 -2.86 -13.12
C VAL A 119 4.33 -3.94 -12.22
N ASN A 120 3.59 -4.29 -11.17
CA ASN A 120 3.98 -5.22 -10.11
C ASN A 120 5.30 -4.87 -9.38
N ASN A 121 5.84 -3.67 -9.59
CA ASN A 121 7.09 -3.23 -8.98
C ASN A 121 6.81 -2.38 -7.75
N GLN A 122 7.30 -2.82 -6.58
CA GLN A 122 7.16 -2.08 -5.32
C GLN A 122 5.71 -1.62 -5.03
N ARG A 123 4.76 -2.53 -5.27
CA ARG A 123 3.32 -2.29 -5.05
C ARG A 123 2.86 -2.83 -3.70
N MET A 124 1.71 -2.35 -3.26
CA MET A 124 1.05 -2.85 -2.06
C MET A 124 0.58 -4.29 -2.26
N ASN A 125 0.84 -5.15 -1.27
CA ASN A 125 0.38 -6.53 -1.26
C ASN A 125 0.01 -6.97 0.17
N LYS A 126 -0.72 -8.08 0.28
CA LYS A 126 -1.19 -8.66 1.54
C LYS A 126 -0.06 -8.86 2.55
N GLY A 127 1.08 -9.42 2.14
CA GLY A 127 2.21 -9.68 3.03
C GLY A 127 2.77 -8.42 3.67
N ARG A 128 2.83 -7.30 2.92
CA ARG A 128 3.26 -5.99 3.45
C ARG A 128 2.25 -5.42 4.46
N ILE A 129 0.96 -5.59 4.19
CA ILE A 129 -0.11 -5.17 5.10
C ILE A 129 -0.01 -5.95 6.42
N GLU A 130 0.07 -7.27 6.35
CA GLU A 130 0.19 -8.14 7.52
C GLU A 130 1.47 -7.86 8.32
N GLN A 131 2.59 -7.63 7.63
CA GLN A 131 3.85 -7.25 8.27
C GLN A 131 3.72 -5.95 9.07
N PHE A 132 3.15 -4.91 8.46
CA PHE A 132 2.98 -3.62 9.13
C PHE A 132 2.07 -3.70 10.36
N ILE A 133 0.96 -4.44 10.27
CA ILE A 133 0.05 -4.68 11.39
C ILE A 133 0.80 -5.36 12.54
N LYS A 134 1.56 -6.41 12.24
CA LYS A 134 2.36 -7.13 13.22
C LYS A 134 3.40 -6.23 13.88
N GLU A 135 4.20 -5.51 13.09
CA GLU A 135 5.24 -4.60 13.60
C GLU A 135 4.65 -3.49 14.48
N THR A 136 3.49 -2.94 14.10
CA THR A 136 2.79 -1.93 14.89
C THR A 136 2.35 -2.47 16.25
N ALA A 137 1.78 -3.69 16.27
CA ALA A 137 1.40 -4.35 17.51
C ALA A 137 2.60 -4.65 18.42
N GLU A 138 3.73 -5.08 17.84
CA GLU A 138 4.97 -5.36 18.57
C GLU A 138 5.60 -4.09 19.17
N LYS A 139 5.67 -2.99 18.41
CA LYS A 139 6.21 -1.71 18.92
C LYS A 139 5.36 -1.16 20.07
N LYS A 140 4.03 -1.21 19.92
CA LYS A 140 3.08 -0.86 20.98
C LYS A 140 3.29 -1.70 22.25
N ALA A 141 3.50 -3.01 22.11
CA ALA A 141 3.74 -3.89 23.25
C ALA A 141 5.07 -3.58 23.97
N LYS A 142 6.07 -3.06 23.26
CA LYS A 142 7.37 -2.69 23.82
C LYS A 142 7.44 -1.25 24.35
N GLY A 143 6.46 -0.40 24.00
CA GLY A 143 6.51 1.03 24.30
C GLY A 143 7.61 1.78 23.55
N GLU A 144 8.05 1.24 22.42
CA GLU A 144 9.06 1.85 21.56
C GLU A 144 8.38 2.89 20.66
N SER A 145 8.74 4.16 20.84
CA SER A 145 8.40 5.31 19.98
C SER A 145 9.46 5.53 18.91
#